data_AF-A0A4Z2FL16-F1
#
_entry.id   AF-A0A4Z2FL16-F1
#
_cell.length_a   1.000
_cell.length_b   1.000
_cell.length_c   1.000
_cell.angle_alpha   90.00
_cell.angle_beta   90.00
_cell.angle_gamma   90.00
#
_symmetry.space_group_name_H-M   'P 1'
#
loop_
_entity.id
_entity.type
_entity.pdbx_description
1 polymer ?
#
loop_
_entity_poly.entity_id
_entity_poly.type
_entity_poly.pdbx_seq_one_letter_code
_entity_poly.pdbx_strand_id
1 'polypeptide(L)' 'MAHGKVTIAVDEYSSNPTQAFTHYNINQSRFQPPHVHMWSDKRRSDVLPPLGLLFILARSLGSSRYGELDVEVASASS' A
#
# COMPACT_ATOMS: atom_id res chain seq x y z
N MET A 1 -20.14 16.93 11.11
CA MET A 1 -19.72 15.52 11.23
C MET A 1 -18.48 15.50 12.10
N ALA A 2 -18.58 15.09 13.35
CA ALA A 2 -17.42 15.05 14.24
C ALA A 2 -16.54 13.86 13.82
N HIS A 3 -15.33 14.12 13.33
CA HIS A 3 -14.29 13.10 13.29
C HIS A 3 -13.93 12.80 14.75
N GLY A 4 -14.63 11.82 15.34
CA GLY A 4 -14.33 11.33 16.68
C GLY A 4 -12.87 10.90 16.73
N LYS A 5 -12.12 11.41 17.70
CA LYS A 5 -10.74 11.00 17.94
C LYS A 5 -10.72 9.49 18.17
N VAL A 6 -10.28 8.72 17.18
CA VAL A 6 -10.08 7.27 17.31
C VAL A 6 -8.79 7.08 18.10
N THR A 7 -8.90 6.54 19.31
CA THR A 7 -7.74 6.12 20.09
C THR A 7 -7.24 4.79 19.53
N ILE A 8 -6.03 4.77 18.97
CA ILE A 8 -5.39 3.56 18.46
C ILE A 8 -4.57 2.94 19.59
N ALA A 9 -4.90 1.70 19.96
CA ALA A 9 -4.15 0.91 20.94
C ALA A 9 -3.23 -0.11 20.24
N VAL A 10 -2.26 -0.65 20.97
CA VAL A 10 -1.44 -1.76 20.49
C VAL A 10 -2.33 -2.99 20.30
N ASP A 11 -2.24 -3.59 19.11
CA ASP A 11 -3.00 -4.78 18.76
C ASP A 11 -2.51 -6.03 19.50
N GLU A 12 -3.43 -6.94 19.84
CA GLU A 12 -3.10 -8.21 20.50
C GLU A 12 -2.16 -9.07 19.65
N TYR A 13 -2.31 -9.04 18.32
CA TYR A 13 -1.48 -9.77 17.37
C TYR A 13 -0.31 -8.93 16.83
N SER A 14 0.00 -7.78 17.45
CA SER A 14 1.08 -6.87 17.00
C SER A 14 2.44 -7.56 16.83
N SER A 15 2.76 -8.51 17.71
CA SER A 15 4.00 -9.28 17.68
C SER A 15 4.01 -10.41 16.63
N ASN A 16 2.87 -10.73 16.01
CA ASN A 16 2.76 -11.80 15.01
C ASN A 16 1.91 -11.35 13.81
N PRO A 17 2.52 -10.76 12.78
CA PRO A 17 1.78 -10.17 11.66
C PRO A 17 1.02 -11.21 10.83
N THR A 18 1.51 -12.45 10.73
CA THR A 18 0.82 -13.54 10.01
C THR A 18 -0.45 -13.97 10.72
N GLN A 19 -0.43 -14.02 12.05
CA GLN A 19 -1.64 -14.30 12.84
C GLN A 19 -2.62 -13.13 12.79
N ALA A 20 -2.13 -11.89 12.88
CA ALA A 20 -2.95 -10.70 12.71
C ALA A 20 -3.70 -10.73 11.37
N PHE A 21 -3.00 -11.04 10.28
CA PHE A 21 -3.60 -11.18 8.96
C PHE A 21 -4.74 -12.20 8.96
N THR A 22 -4.47 -13.42 9.45
CA THR A 22 -5.47 -14.50 9.49
C THR A 22 -6.68 -14.12 10.34
N HIS A 23 -6.45 -13.62 11.56
CA HIS A 23 -7.50 -13.24 12.50
C HIS A 23 -8.44 -12.17 11.91
N TYR A 24 -7.86 -11.09 11.37
CA TYR A 24 -8.66 -10.01 10.77
C TYR A 24 -9.33 -10.41 9.46
N ASN A 25 -8.71 -11.29 8.68
CA ASN A 25 -9.30 -11.74 7.44
C ASN A 25 -10.50 -12.68 7.67
N ILE A 26 -10.46 -13.54 8.70
CA ILE A 26 -11.57 -14.44 9.02
C ILE A 26 -12.72 -13.67 9.67
N ASN A 27 -12.43 -12.85 10.68
CA ASN A 27 -13.47 -12.27 11.54
C ASN A 27 -14.09 -10.98 10.98
N GLN A 28 -13.39 -10.29 10.08
CA GLN A 28 -13.82 -9.00 9.52
C GLN A 28 -13.78 -8.97 8.00
N SER A 29 -13.40 -10.08 7.36
CA SER A 29 -13.17 -10.13 5.91
C SER A 29 -12.27 -9.00 5.42
N ARG A 30 -11.33 -8.57 6.27
CA ARG A 30 -10.58 -7.31 6.09
C ARG A 30 -9.75 -7.28 4.81
N PHE A 31 -9.30 -8.44 4.35
CA PHE A 31 -8.48 -8.58 3.14
C PHE A 31 -9.18 -9.41 2.05
N GLN A 32 -10.51 -9.50 2.11
CA GLN A 32 -11.29 -10.13 1.06
C GLN A 32 -11.73 -9.11 -0.01
N PRO A 33 -11.86 -9.53 -1.28
CA PRO A 33 -12.55 -8.73 -2.28
C PRO A 33 -14.02 -8.52 -1.87
N PRO A 34 -14.67 -7.42 -2.32
CA PRO A 34 -14.25 -6.52 -3.39
C PRO A 34 -13.35 -5.36 -2.93
N HIS A 35 -13.23 -5.15 -1.62
CA HIS A 35 -12.56 -3.97 -1.07
C HIS A 35 -11.04 -4.04 -1.15
N VAL A 36 -10.50 -5.25 -1.19
CA VAL A 36 -9.06 -5.49 -1.34
C VAL A 36 -8.82 -6.31 -2.59
N HIS A 37 -8.12 -5.72 -3.56
CA HIS A 37 -7.63 -6.40 -4.75
C HIS A 37 -6.34 -5.74 -5.22
N MET A 38 -5.57 -6.45 -6.04
CA MET A 38 -4.43 -5.84 -6.73
C MET A 38 -4.95 -4.87 -7.79
N TRP A 39 -4.45 -3.63 -7.79
CA TRP A 39 -4.67 -2.71 -8.90
C TRP A 39 -3.59 -2.96 -9.94
N SER A 40 -3.98 -3.09 -11.21
CA SER A 40 -3.02 -3.17 -12.30
C SER A 40 -2.33 -1.83 -12.48
N ASP A 41 -1.00 -1.82 -12.55
CA ASP A 41 -0.22 -0.62 -12.86
C ASP A 41 -0.70 -0.03 -14.19
N LYS A 42 -1.22 1.21 -14.14
CA LYS A 42 -1.58 1.94 -15.35
C LYS A 42 -0.32 2.53 -15.96
N ARG A 43 -0.16 2.38 -17.28
CA ARG A 43 0.99 2.99 -17.95
C ARG A 43 0.86 4.51 -17.90
N ARG A 44 2.01 5.19 -17.84
CA ARG A 44 2.12 6.65 -17.80
C ARG A 44 1.40 7.35 -18.96
N SER A 45 1.20 6.64 -20.08
CA SER A 45 0.46 7.09 -21.26
C SER A 45 -1.06 7.10 -21.09
N ASP A 46 -1.60 6.38 -20.11
CA ASP A 46 -3.02 6.05 -20.08
C ASP A 46 -3.83 7.01 -19.19
N VAL A 47 -3.15 7.82 -18.36
CA VAL A 47 -3.81 8.68 -17.36
C VAL A 47 -3.02 9.97 -17.17
N LEU A 48 -3.34 11.00 -17.95
CA LEU A 48 -3.23 12.37 -17.44
C LEU A 48 -4.66 12.87 -17.22
N PRO A 49 -5.17 12.84 -15.98
CA PRO A 49 -6.39 13.55 -15.66
C PRO A 49 -6.10 15.05 -15.84
N PRO A 50 -7.03 15.86 -16.35
CA PRO A 50 -6.77 17.26 -16.74
C PRO A 50 -6.24 18.17 -15.61
N LEU A 51 -6.30 17.73 -14.34
CA LEU A 51 -5.82 18.45 -13.16
C LEU A 51 -5.06 17.55 -12.16
N GLY A 52 -4.59 16.37 -12.57
CA GLY A 52 -4.00 15.38 -11.66
C GLY A 52 -2.52 15.61 -11.34
N LEU A 53 -2.14 15.47 -10.08
CA LEU A 53 -0.74 15.44 -9.64
C LEU A 53 -0.19 14.00 -9.69
N LEU A 54 0.98 13.83 -10.31
CA LEU A 54 1.67 12.54 -10.39
C LEU A 54 2.52 12.31 -9.14
N PHE A 55 2.21 11.28 -8.35
CA PHE A 55 3.08 10.83 -7.27
C PHE A 55 3.99 9.70 -7.74
N ILE A 56 5.30 9.89 -7.51
CA ILE A 56 6.34 8.89 -7.75
C ILE A 56 6.69 8.24 -6.40
N LEU A 57 6.33 6.97 -6.23
CA LEU A 57 6.73 6.13 -5.12
C LEU A 57 7.97 5.32 -5.52
N ALA A 58 9.15 5.79 -5.11
CA ALA A 58 10.38 5.01 -5.19
C ALA A 58 10.61 4.29 -3.87
N ARG A 59 10.94 2.99 -3.90
CA ARG A 59 11.46 2.28 -2.73
C ARG A 59 12.94 1.96 -2.92
N SER A 60 13.70 1.96 -1.83
CA SER A 60 15.10 1.52 -1.87
C SER A 60 15.17 0.05 -2.26
N LEU A 61 15.78 -0.25 -3.40
CA LEU A 61 16.28 -1.58 -3.70
C LEU A 61 17.65 -1.66 -3.03
N GLY A 62 17.78 -2.46 -1.98
CA GLY A 62 18.99 -2.50 -1.16
C GLY A 62 20.28 -2.56 -1.98
N SER A 63 21.33 -1.86 -1.52
CA SER A 63 22.62 -1.78 -2.20
C SER A 63 23.20 -3.18 -2.42
N SER A 64 23.12 -3.69 -3.65
CA SER A 64 23.98 -4.78 -4.07
C SER A 64 25.41 -4.24 -4.08
N ARG A 65 26.31 -4.87 -3.33
CA ARG A 65 27.74 -4.63 -3.54
C ARG A 65 28.03 -5.12 -4.97
N TYR A 66 28.72 -4.29 -5.76
CA TYR A 66 28.83 -4.32 -7.23
C TYR A 66 27.71 -3.54 -7.92
N GLY A 67 28.08 -2.37 -8.44
CA GLY A 67 27.17 -1.29 -8.76
C GLY A 67 26.30 -1.51 -9.98
N GLU A 68 25.01 -1.23 -9.81
CA GLU A 68 24.12 -0.49 -10.70
C GLU A 68 22.87 -0.17 -9.84
N LEU A 69 22.50 1.10 -9.70
CA LEU A 69 21.32 1.49 -8.93
C LEU A 69 20.12 1.47 -9.88
N ASP A 70 19.48 0.30 -10.02
CA ASP A 70 18.17 0.22 -10.67
C ASP A 70 17.13 0.88 -9.76
N VAL A 71 16.72 2.10 -10.10
CA VAL A 71 15.63 2.80 -9.39
C VAL A 71 14.32 2.39 -10.06
N GLU A 72 13.59 1.44 -9.47
CA GLU A 72 12.25 1.10 -9.93
C GLU A 72 11.24 2.10 -9.34
N VAL A 73 10.75 3.01 -10.20
CA VAL A 73 9.76 4.03 -9.88
C VAL A 73 8.35 3.45 -10.03
N ALA A 74 7.66 3.17 -8.92
CA ALA A 74 6.25 2.85 -8.93
C ALA A 74 5.43 4.15 -8.87
N SER A 75 4.44 4.31 -9.73
CA SER A 75 3.60 5.53 -9.80
C SER A 75 2.23 5.24 -9.21
N ALA A 76 1.74 6.05 -8.28
CA ALA A 76 0.38 5.93 -7.72
C ALA A 76 -0.43 7.22 -7.97
N SER A 77 -1.61 7.10 -8.57
CA SER A 77 -2.56 8.21 -8.80
C SER A 77 -3.69 8.18 -7.77
N SER A 78 -4.02 9.32 -7.15
CA SER A 78 -5.12 9.46 -6.18
C SER A 78 -6.51 9.39 -6.79
#